data_AF-W3V586-F1
#
_entry.id   AF-W3V586-F1
#
_cell.length_a   1.000
_cell.length_b   1.000
_cell.length_c   1.000
_cell.angle_alpha   90.00
_cell.angle_beta   90.00
_cell.angle_gamma   90.00
#
_symmetry.space_group_name_H-M   'P 1'
#
loop_
_entity.id
_entity.type
_entity.pdbx_description
1 polymer ?
#
loop_
_entity_poly.entity_id
_entity_poly.type
_entity_poly.pdbx_seq_one_letter_code
_entity_poly.pdbx_strand_id
1 'polypeptide(L)' 'MNWIKCSEQLPELDTPVFAGWFNSEGEFIWNCYVRTWDSEGWLWSICQDFGQGDWLLDDDYSMITHWQPLPNPPMKT' A
#
# COMPACT_ATOMS: atom_id res chain seq x y z
N MET A 1 3.02 -15.20 -5.97
CA MET A 1 2.12 -14.25 -5.31
C MET A 1 1.49 -13.40 -6.39
N ASN A 2 0.18 -13.21 -6.34
CA ASN A 2 -0.57 -12.51 -7.38
C ASN A 2 -0.99 -11.13 -6.85
N TRP A 3 -0.71 -10.09 -7.62
CA TRP A 3 -1.24 -8.75 -7.37
C TRP A 3 -2.77 -8.76 -7.53
N ILE A 4 -3.47 -8.19 -6.56
CA ILE A 4 -4.93 -8.07 -6.48
C ILE A 4 -5.30 -6.67 -6.97
N LYS A 5 -6.30 -6.54 -7.85
CA LYS A 5 -6.78 -5.23 -8.29
C LYS A 5 -7.59 -4.58 -7.17
N CYS A 6 -7.34 -3.29 -6.90
CA CYS A 6 -8.11 -2.52 -5.92
C CYS A 6 -9.60 -2.46 -6.24
N SER A 7 -9.98 -2.55 -7.52
CA SER A 7 -11.38 -2.62 -7.96
C SER A 7 -12.07 -3.94 -7.62
N GLU A 8 -11.32 -5.00 -7.37
CA GLU A 8 -11.85 -6.32 -6.98
C GLU A 8 -11.92 -6.42 -5.46
N GLN A 9 -10.84 -6.01 -4.79
CA GLN A 9 -10.74 -6.03 -3.34
C GLN A 9 -9.71 -5.01 -2.87
N LEU A 10 -10.05 -4.25 -1.82
CA LEU A 10 -9.11 -3.38 -1.10
C LEU A 10 -8.48 -4.15 0.05
N PRO A 11 -7.23 -3.83 0.46
CA PRO A 11 -6.68 -4.34 1.70
C PRO A 11 -7.46 -3.79 2.90
N GLU A 12 -7.32 -4.48 4.03
CA GLU A 12 -7.80 -3.99 5.32
C GLU A 12 -7.14 -2.63 5.65
N LEU A 13 -7.88 -1.79 6.39
CA LEU A 13 -7.31 -0.54 6.88
C LEU A 13 -6.15 -0.84 7.83
N ASP A 14 -5.20 0.10 7.87
CA ASP A 14 -4.03 0.10 8.76
C ASP A 14 -3.16 -1.17 8.65
N THR A 15 -3.28 -1.89 7.52
CA THR A 15 -2.47 -3.05 7.17
C THR A 15 -1.46 -2.69 6.07
N PRO A 16 -0.15 -2.72 6.37
CA PRO A 16 0.88 -2.48 5.36
C PRO A 16 0.89 -3.57 4.28
N VAL A 17 0.98 -3.15 3.02
CA VAL A 17 0.97 -4.01 1.83
C VAL A 17 1.97 -3.49 0.81
N PHE A 18 2.42 -4.36 -0.10
CA PHE A 18 2.97 -3.84 -1.35
C PHE A 18 1.82 -3.32 -2.21
N ALA A 19 1.92 -2.09 -2.69
CA ALA A 19 0.92 -1.50 -3.59
C ALA A 19 1.60 -0.73 -4.72
N GLY A 20 0.88 -0.55 -5.83
CA GLY A 20 1.46 0.08 -7.02
C GLY A 20 0.47 0.36 -8.13
N TRP A 21 1.00 0.94 -9.19
CA TRP A 21 0.28 1.29 -10.40
C TRP A 21 1.18 1.19 -11.64
N PHE A 22 0.58 1.18 -12.82
CA PHE A 22 1.31 1.27 -14.07
C PHE A 22 1.49 2.74 -14.45
N ASN A 23 2.72 3.18 -14.74
CA ASN A 23 2.97 4.52 -15.27
C ASN A 23 2.51 4.64 -16.74
N SER A 24 2.63 5.83 -17.32
CA SER A 24 2.25 6.08 -18.72
C SER A 24 3.03 5.25 -19.75
N GLU A 25 4.19 4.71 -19.37
CA GLU A 25 5.05 3.85 -20.21
C GLU A 25 4.71 2.36 -20.04
N GLY A 26 3.77 2.02 -19.15
CA GLY A 26 3.38 0.64 -18.86
C GLY A 26 4.31 -0.08 -17.88
N GLU A 27 5.22 0.63 -17.23
CA GLU A 27 6.05 0.07 -16.16
C GLU A 27 5.28 0.06 -14.84
N PHE A 28 5.42 -1.03 -14.08
CA PHE A 28 4.76 -1.16 -12.79
C PHE A 28 5.62 -0.56 -11.67
N ILE A 29 5.20 0.59 -11.15
CA ILE A 29 5.82 1.28 -10.02
C ILE A 29 5.14 0.79 -8.75
N TRP A 30 5.93 0.37 -7.76
CA TRP A 30 5.41 -0.14 -6.50
C TRP A 30 6.33 0.19 -5.33
N ASN A 31 5.72 0.24 -4.16
CA ASN A 31 6.39 0.42 -2.87
C ASN A 31 5.52 -0.20 -1.77
N CYS A 32 5.85 0.01 -0.50
CA CYS A 32 4.95 -0.32 0.60
C CYS A 32 4.04 0.86 0.93
N TYR A 33 2.77 0.53 1.06
CA TYR A 33 1.71 1.48 1.36
C TYR A 33 0.77 0.91 2.42
N VAL A 34 0.01 1.79 3.04
CA VAL A 34 -1.09 1.46 3.93
C VAL A 34 -2.34 2.19 3.48
N ARG A 35 -3.49 1.52 3.59
CA ARG A 35 -4.78 2.18 3.46
C ARG A 35 -5.20 2.66 4.84
N THR A 36 -5.38 3.95 5.05
CA THR A 36 -5.70 4.53 6.36
C THR A 36 -6.85 5.53 6.25
N TRP A 37 -7.25 6.16 7.35
CA TRP A 37 -8.39 7.07 7.43
C TRP A 37 -7.96 8.47 7.87
N ASP A 38 -8.50 9.51 7.24
CA ASP A 38 -8.35 10.91 7.64
C ASP A 38 -9.72 11.60 7.81
N SER A 39 -9.76 12.93 7.89
CA SER A 39 -11.01 13.67 8.03
C SER A 39 -11.92 13.65 6.79
N GLU A 40 -11.40 13.28 5.62
CA GLU A 40 -12.08 13.36 4.32
C GLU A 40 -12.44 11.97 3.75
N GLY A 41 -11.85 10.90 4.27
CA GLY A 41 -12.18 9.54 3.91
C GLY A 41 -11.02 8.59 4.17
N TRP A 42 -10.98 7.50 3.41
CA TRP A 42 -9.79 6.66 3.38
C TRP A 42 -8.84 7.17 2.29
N LEU A 43 -7.54 7.05 2.54
CA LEU A 43 -6.49 7.31 1.57
C LEU A 43 -5.38 6.27 1.62
N TRP A 44 -4.49 6.35 0.64
CA TRP A 44 -3.23 5.62 0.63
C TRP A 44 -2.12 6.49 1.22
N SER A 45 -1.28 5.89 2.06
CA SER A 45 -0.09 6.53 2.62
C SER A 45 1.12 5.62 2.40
N ILE A 46 2.29 6.23 2.17
CA ILE A 46 3.54 5.51 1.96
C ILE A 46 4.17 5.10 3.31
N CYS A 47 4.64 3.86 3.39
CA CYS A 47 5.37 3.37 4.57
C CYS A 47 6.86 3.66 4.40
N GLN A 48 7.36 4.81 4.89
CA GLN A 48 8.81 5.10 4.84
C GLN A 48 9.59 4.41 5.96
N ASP A 49 9.01 4.29 7.17
CA ASP A 49 9.63 3.61 8.32
C ASP A 49 8.81 2.38 8.72
N PHE A 50 9.17 1.21 8.20
CA PHE A 50 8.51 -0.04 8.54
C PHE A 50 8.68 -0.36 10.03
N GLY A 51 7.58 -0.29 10.79
CA GLY A 51 7.54 -0.66 12.21
C GLY A 51 8.03 0.41 13.19
N GLN A 52 8.23 1.66 12.74
CA GLN A 52 8.50 2.82 13.60
C GLN A 52 7.80 4.07 13.07
N GLY A 53 7.23 4.88 13.95
CA GLY A 53 6.69 6.20 13.61
C GLY A 53 5.26 6.21 13.03
N ASP A 54 4.80 7.42 12.73
CA ASP A 54 3.50 7.70 12.11
C ASP A 54 3.57 7.59 10.59
N TRP A 55 2.43 7.29 9.95
CA TRP A 55 2.32 7.18 8.49
C TRP A 55 2.53 8.54 7.82
N LEU A 56 3.34 8.59 6.75
CA LEU A 56 3.56 9.84 6.03
C LEU A 56 2.43 10.07 5.01
N LEU A 57 1.64 11.09 5.30
CA LEU A 57 0.57 11.61 4.45
C LEU A 57 1.13 12.75 3.60
N ASP A 58 2.17 12.49 2.80
CA ASP A 58 2.87 13.55 2.05
C ASP A 58 2.26 13.78 0.66
N ASP A 59 1.72 12.73 0.03
CA ASP A 59 1.18 12.79 -1.34
C ASP A 59 -0.18 12.11 -1.50
N ASP A 60 -0.91 12.53 -2.54
CA ASP A 60 -2.08 11.80 -3.04
C ASP A 60 -1.64 10.55 -3.83
N TYR A 61 -1.75 9.39 -3.17
CA TYR A 61 -1.50 8.08 -3.79
C TYR A 61 -2.78 7.42 -4.35
N SER A 62 -3.79 8.21 -4.74
CA SER A 62 -5.04 7.72 -5.37
C SER A 62 -4.84 6.93 -6.67
N MET A 63 -3.66 7.03 -7.29
CA MET A 63 -3.28 6.31 -8.50
C MET A 63 -3.03 4.80 -8.29
N ILE A 64 -2.92 4.32 -7.05
CA ILE A 64 -2.69 2.89 -6.76
C ILE A 64 -3.85 2.03 -7.28
N THR A 65 -3.51 1.00 -8.05
CA THR A 65 -4.49 0.11 -8.71
C THR A 65 -4.35 -1.35 -8.31
N HIS A 66 -3.20 -1.75 -7.76
CA HIS A 66 -2.90 -3.12 -7.42
C HIS A 66 -2.19 -3.22 -6.07
N TRP A 67 -2.42 -4.30 -5.34
CA TRP A 67 -1.74 -4.59 -4.08
C TRP A 67 -1.48 -6.09 -3.87
N GLN A 68 -0.59 -6.43 -2.94
CA GLN A 68 -0.42 -7.79 -2.40
C GLN A 68 0.03 -7.73 -0.93
N PRO A 69 -0.29 -8.75 -0.11
CA PRO A 69 0.16 -8.77 1.28
C PRO A 69 1.69 -8.79 1.38
N LEU A 70 2.23 -8.16 2.42
CA LEU A 70 3.64 -8.34 2.76
C LEU A 70 3.94 -9.81 3.12
N PRO A 71 5.17 -10.29 2.89
CA PRO A 71 5.59 -11.59 3.40
C PRO A 71 5.45 -11.64 4.92
N ASN A 72 5.07 -12.81 5.44
CA ASN A 72 5.07 -13.02 6.88
C ASN A 72 6.49 -12.80 7.45
N PRO A 73 6.60 -12.18 8.64
CA PRO A 73 7.89 -12.03 9.30
C PRO A 73 8.53 -13.42 9.56
N PRO A 74 9.87 -13.50 9.62
CA PRO A 74 10.53 -14.75 9.92
C PRO A 74 10.13 -15.26 11.30
N MET A 75 9.81 -16.54 11.39
CA MET A 75 9.63 -17.22 12.67
C MET A 75 11.02 -17.52 13.24
N LYS A 76 11.26 -17.18 14.52
CA LYS A 76 12.42 -17.70 15.24
C LYS A 76 12.22 -19.22 15.38
N THR A 77 13.09 -19.99 14.73
CA THR A 77 13.16 -21.44 14.89
C THR A 77 13.97 -21.80 16.13
#